data_AF-A0A562QHD7-F1
#
_entry.id   AF-A0A562QHD7-F1
#
_cell.length_a   1.000
_cell.length_b   1.000
_cell.length_c   1.000
_cell.angle_alpha   90.00
_cell.angle_beta   90.00
_cell.angle_gamma   90.00
#
_symmetry.space_group_name_H-M   'P 1'
#
loop_
_entity.id
_entity.type
_entity.pdbx_description
1 polymer ?
#
loop_
_entity_poly.entity_id
_entity_poly.type
_entity_poly.pdbx_seq_one_letter_code
_entity_poly.pdbx_strand_id
1 'polypeptide(L)' 'MSRVKFLAKSSERPDGWYAVVEKENGEVNEKVFEEKCIDEERAINLATVMAVKHTRFKFLKNNTL' A
#
# COMPACT_ATOMS: atom_id res chain seq x y z
N MET A 1 21.82 2.02 1.24
CA MET A 1 20.59 1.21 1.23
C MET A 1 19.40 2.14 1.03
N SER A 2 18.72 2.08 -0.13
CA SER A 2 17.51 2.88 -0.36
C SER A 2 16.36 2.30 0.47
N ARG A 3 15.88 3.06 1.46
CA ARG A 3 14.71 2.69 2.28
C ARG A 3 13.46 2.79 1.41
N VAL A 4 12.96 1.65 0.93
CA VAL A 4 11.64 1.60 0.28
C VAL A 4 10.58 1.74 1.37
N LYS A 5 9.71 2.76 1.26
CA LYS A 5 8.55 2.91 2.15
C LYS A 5 7.28 2.57 1.39
N PHE A 6 6.31 1.99 2.09
CA PHE A 6 4.97 1.77 1.55
C PHE A 6 4.01 2.68 2.31
N LEU A 7 3.26 3.50 1.58
CA LEU A 7 2.27 4.42 2.11
C LEU A 7 0.89 3.86 1.80
N ALA A 8 0.15 3.50 2.84
CA ALA A 8 -1.26 3.13 2.75
C ALA A 8 -2.09 4.41 2.90
N LYS A 9 -3.01 4.65 1.97
CA LYS A 9 -3.91 5.81 1.98
C LYS A 9 -5.31 5.39 1.56
N SER A 10 -6.32 5.99 2.17
CA SER A 10 -7.68 6.02 1.61
C SER A 10 -7.80 7.20 0.65
N SER A 11 -8.50 7.01 -0.47
CA SER A 11 -8.85 8.09 -1.39
C SER A 11 -10.36 8.07 -1.61
N GLU A 12 -11.01 9.18 -1.31
CA GLU A 12 -12.40 9.40 -1.69
C GLU A 12 -12.45 9.84 -3.15
N ARG A 13 -13.33 9.24 -3.93
CA ARG A 13 -13.63 9.62 -5.31
C ARG A 13 -15.15 9.75 -5.48
N PRO A 14 -15.62 10.43 -6.54
CA PRO A 14 -17.06 10.62 -6.78
C PRO A 14 -17.86 9.30 -6.84
N ASP A 15 -17.20 8.20 -7.15
CA ASP A 15 -17.81 6.88 -7.31
C ASP A 15 -17.59 5.94 -6.11
N GLY A 16 -16.86 6.37 -5.08
CA GLY A 16 -16.67 5.60 -3.84
C GLY A 16 -15.30 5.78 -3.18
N TRP A 17 -15.04 4.96 -2.17
CA TRP A 17 -13.76 4.93 -1.44
C TRP A 17 -12.76 3.99 -2.11
N TYR A 18 -11.48 4.32 -2.01
CA TYR A 18 -10.40 3.52 -2.59
C TYR A 18 -9.31 3.26 -1.57
N ALA A 19 -8.89 2.00 -1.47
CA ALA A 19 -7.66 1.61 -0.80
C ALA A 19 -6.50 1.77 -1.78
N VAL A 20 -5.56 2.66 -1.50
CA VAL A 20 -4.40 2.91 -2.34
C VAL A 20 -3.12 2.59 -1.58
N VAL A 21 -2.23 1.82 -2.20
CA VAL A 21 -0.88 1.61 -1.67
C VAL A 21 0.13 2.15 -2.67
N GLU A 22 0.96 3.06 -2.20
CA GLU A 22 2.04 3.67 -2.95
C GLU A 22 3.37 3.19 -2.38
N LYS A 23 4.32 2.91 -3.27
CA LYS A 23 5.69 2.55 -2.95
C LYS A 23 6.56 3.77 -3.22
N GLU A 24 7.08 4.36 -2.16
CA GLU A 24 8.04 5.46 -2.20
C GLU A 24 9.45 4.87 -2.38
N ASN A 25 10.09 5.19 -3.51
CA ASN A 25 11.47 4.81 -3.80
C ASN A 25 12.32 6.06 -4.09
N GLY A 26 12.60 6.84 -3.04
CA GLY A 26 13.33 8.12 -3.15
C GLY A 26 12.39 9.25 -3.54
N GLU A 27 12.23 9.48 -4.85
CA GLU A 27 11.42 10.59 -5.41
C GLU A 27 10.16 10.14 -6.14
N VAL A 28 10.04 8.85 -6.46
CA VAL A 28 8.91 8.31 -7.22
C VAL A 28 7.97 7.54 -6.30
N ASN A 29 6.70 7.96 -6.29
CA ASN A 29 5.59 7.19 -5.72
C ASN A 29 4.98 6.32 -6.82
N GLU A 30 5.29 5.03 -6.77
CA GLU A 30 4.70 4.03 -7.66
C GLU A 30 3.44 3.46 -7.02
N LYS A 31 2.30 3.61 -7.68
CA LYS A 31 1.05 2.99 -7.24
C LYS A 31 1.14 1.48 -7.46
N VAL A 32 1.17 0.70 -6.37
CA VAL A 32 1.32 -0.76 -6.43
C VAL A 32 0.00 -1.50 -6.23
N PHE A 33 -0.99 -0.84 -5.63
CA PHE A 33 -2.31 -1.41 -5.40
C PHE A 33 -3.37 -0.32 -5.38
N GLU A 34 -4.52 -0.62 -5.98
CA GLU A 34 -5.74 0.16 -5.86
C GLU A 34 -6.94 -0.77 -5.91
N GLU A 35 -7.81 -0.68 -4.91
CA GLU A 35 -9.07 -1.42 -4.89
C GLU A 35 -10.21 -0.52 -4.38
N LYS A 36 -11.36 -0.62 -5.05
CA LYS A 36 -12.56 0.11 -4.67
C LYS A 36 -13.20 -0.55 -3.45
N CYS A 37 -13.50 0.26 -2.45
CA CYS A 37 -14.12 -0.14 -1.20
C CYS A 37 -15.50 0.50 -1.03
N ILE A 38 -16.31 -0.16 -0.22
CA ILE A 38 -17.68 0.27 0.10
C ILE A 38 -17.64 1.49 1.03
N ASP A 39 -16.70 1.50 1.97
CA ASP A 39 -16.55 2.50 3.02
C ASP A 39 -15.08 2.82 3.31
N GLU A 40 -14.84 3.94 3.99
CA GLU A 40 -13.51 4.43 4.33
C GLU A 40 -12.74 3.46 5.25
N GLU A 41 -13.42 2.86 6.23
CA GLU A 41 -12.79 1.99 7.22
C GLU A 41 -12.23 0.71 6.57
N ARG A 42 -12.99 0.13 5.62
CA ARG A 42 -12.51 -0.96 4.76
C ARG A 42 -11.38 -0.52 3.86
N ALA A 43 -11.42 0.69 3.30
CA ALA A 43 -10.32 1.21 2.48
C ALA A 43 -9.01 1.31 3.28
N ILE A 44 -9.07 1.84 4.52
CA ILE A 44 -7.93 1.95 5.43
C ILE A 44 -7.43 0.57 5.85
N ASN A 45 -8.33 -0.31 6.29
CA ASN A 45 -7.98 -1.67 6.71
C ASN A 45 -7.31 -2.45 5.58
N LEU A 46 -7.87 -2.40 4.38
CA LEU A 46 -7.32 -3.08 3.20
C LEU A 46 -5.97 -2.49 2.80
N ALA A 47 -5.85 -1.16 2.69
CA ALA A 47 -4.59 -0.51 2.37
C ALA A 47 -3.49 -0.85 3.38
N THR A 48 -3.82 -0.91 4.67
CA THR A 48 -2.90 -1.28 5.75
C THR A 48 -2.46 -2.74 5.63
N VAL A 49 -3.40 -3.69 5.46
CA VAL A 49 -3.07 -5.11 5.29
C VAL A 49 -2.18 -5.32 4.07
N MET A 50 -2.45 -4.63 2.96
CA MET A 50 -1.67 -4.74 1.73
C MET A 50 -0.28 -4.12 1.89
N ALA A 51 -0.15 -2.94 2.51
CA ALA A 51 1.14 -2.36 2.84
C ALA A 51 1.99 -3.26 3.75
N VAL A 52 1.37 -3.92 4.74
CA VAL A 52 2.04 -4.90 5.61
C VAL A 52 2.45 -6.16 4.84
N LYS A 53 1.58 -6.70 3.97
CA LYS A 53 1.94 -7.85 3.12
C LYS A 53 3.13 -7.51 2.22
N HIS A 54 3.12 -6.36 1.56
CA HIS A 54 4.20 -5.95 0.65
C HIS A 54 5.51 -5.63 1.37
N THR A 55 5.46 -5.09 2.59
CA THR A 55 6.65 -4.87 3.43
C THR A 55 7.20 -6.19 3.99
N ARG A 56 6.35 -7.08 4.51
CA ARG A 56 6.76 -8.39 5.02
C ARG A 56 7.32 -9.31 3.94
N PHE A 57 6.78 -9.28 2.71
CA PHE A 57 7.33 -10.10 1.63
C PHE A 57 8.76 -9.69 1.26
N LYS A 58 9.15 -8.42 1.40
CA LYS A 58 10.55 -8.01 1.25
C LYS A 58 11.42 -8.42 2.44
N PHE A 59 10.88 -8.46 3.65
CA PHE A 59 11.61 -8.94 4.83
C PHE A 59 11.83 -10.46 4.83
N LEU A 60 10.88 -11.24 4.30
CA LEU A 60 10.99 -12.69 4.18
C LEU A 60 11.82 -13.14 2.97
N LYS A 61 11.83 -12.38 1.87
CA LYS A 61 12.70 -12.68 0.71
C LYS A 61 14.16 -12.32 0.90
N ASN A 62 14.50 -11.42 1.83
CA ASN A 62 15.89 -11.08 2.14
C ASN A 62 16.51 -11.95 3.25
N ASN A 63 15.84 -13.03 3.65
CA ASN A 63 16.35 -13.95 4.67
C ASN A 63 16.28 -15.42 4.21
N THR A 64 16.43 -15.64 2.89
CA THR A 64 16.69 -16.97 2.34
C THR A 64 17.93 -16.91 1.45
N LEU A 65 19.04 -17.32 2.06
CA LEU A 65 20.34 -17.73 1.52
C LEU A 65 21.26 -16.63 0.96
#